data_AF-A0A352XCR1-F1
#
_entry.id   AF-A0A352XCR1-F1
#
_cell.length_a   1.000
_cell.length_b   1.000
_cell.length_c   1.000
_cell.angle_alpha   90.00
_cell.angle_beta   90.00
_cell.angle_gamma   90.00
#
_symmetry.space_group_name_H-M   'P 1'
#
loop_
_entity.id
_entity.type
_entity.pdbx_description
1 polymer ?
#
loop_
_entity_poly.entity_id
_entity_poly.type
_entity_poly.pdbx_seq_one_letter_code
_entity_poly.pdbx_strand_id
1 'polypeptide(L)'
;MYRAVRSILALALTVIFAIALPGCGTAKPTLGVAPSKYIIAKALQKQVSQTQQELAQQLQSPPSEFAITQIALEQLEPLYLGDLPAYRIQGTYHLTIKLPKQPLTETINSFNIYLQRQKEGKTWRVALPQYINKHILNNWRTYLLE
;
A
#
# COMPACT_ATOMS: atom_id res chain seq x y z
N MET A 1 -12.61 55.42 20.55
CA MET A 1 -13.09 54.54 19.47
C MET A 1 -11.97 53.82 18.71
N TYR A 2 -10.88 54.48 18.30
CA TYR A 2 -9.79 53.86 17.50
C TYR A 2 -9.09 52.63 18.11
N ARG A 3 -8.99 52.52 19.45
CA ARG A 3 -8.36 51.37 20.12
C ARG A 3 -9.23 50.11 20.04
N ALA A 4 -10.55 50.24 20.24
CA ALA A 4 -11.50 49.14 20.14
C ALA A 4 -11.58 48.60 18.71
N VAL A 5 -11.58 49.49 17.70
CA VAL A 5 -11.59 49.10 16.28
C VAL A 5 -10.30 48.34 15.90
N ARG A 6 -9.12 48.77 16.37
CA ARG A 6 -7.86 48.02 16.17
C ARG A 6 -7.86 46.65 16.84
N SER A 7 -8.41 46.53 18.05
CA SER A 7 -8.52 45.25 18.75
C SER A 7 -9.49 44.28 18.06
N ILE A 8 -10.63 44.79 17.55
CA ILE A 8 -11.60 43.98 16.80
C ILE A 8 -10.99 43.52 15.46
N LEU A 9 -10.27 44.42 14.76
CA LEU A 9 -9.61 44.08 13.50
C LEU A 9 -8.50 43.03 13.69
N ALA A 10 -7.71 43.15 14.76
CA ALA A 10 -6.67 42.19 15.10
C ALA A 10 -7.25 40.82 15.47
N LEU A 11 -8.35 40.79 16.23
CA LEU A 11 -9.04 39.56 16.59
C LEU A 11 -9.62 38.86 15.36
N ALA A 12 -10.25 39.63 14.47
CA ALA A 12 -10.78 39.11 13.20
C ALA A 12 -9.66 38.53 12.32
N LEU A 13 -8.51 39.21 12.23
CA LEU A 13 -7.37 38.73 11.45
C LEU A 13 -6.79 37.42 12.01
N THR A 14 -6.75 37.29 13.34
CA THR A 14 -6.21 36.10 14.02
C THR A 14 -7.15 34.90 13.87
N VAL A 15 -8.47 35.12 13.91
CA VAL A 15 -9.48 34.08 13.66
C VAL A 15 -9.44 33.61 12.20
N ILE A 16 -9.31 34.52 11.23
CA ILE A 16 -9.18 34.16 9.81
C ILE A 16 -7.90 33.35 9.55
N PHE A 17 -6.78 33.75 10.18
CA PHE A 17 -5.53 33.01 10.06
C PHE A 17 -5.64 31.62 10.70
N ALA A 18 -6.30 31.49 11.86
CA ALA A 18 -6.49 30.21 12.52
C ALA A 18 -7.36 29.21 11.72
N ILE A 19 -8.32 29.69 10.92
CA ILE A 19 -9.15 28.84 10.04
C ILE A 19 -8.37 28.42 8.78
N ALA A 20 -7.37 29.21 8.37
CA ALA A 20 -6.58 28.98 7.15
C ALA A 20 -5.36 28.08 7.36
N LEU A 21 -5.09 27.58 8.58
CA LEU A 21 -4.12 26.52 8.82
C LEU A 21 -4.84 25.17 8.97
N PRO A 22 -5.14 24.44 7.88
CA PRO A 22 -5.32 23.00 7.96
C PRO A 22 -3.95 22.35 8.26
N GLY A 23 -3.47 22.57 9.48
CA GLY A 23 -2.30 21.92 10.04
C GLY A 23 -2.69 20.56 10.60
N CYS A 24 -2.09 19.52 10.04
CA CYS A 24 -2.21 18.11 10.44
C CYS A 24 -3.62 17.50 10.40
N GLY A 25 -3.87 16.74 9.33
CA GLY A 25 -4.79 15.62 9.38
C GLY A 25 -5.67 15.51 8.15
N THR A 26 -5.65 14.34 7.51
CA THR A 26 -6.59 13.87 6.47
C THR A 26 -6.36 14.25 5.01
N ALA A 27 -5.29 15.00 4.66
CA ALA A 27 -4.87 15.03 3.27
C ALA A 27 -4.54 13.58 2.85
N LYS A 28 -5.26 13.01 1.89
CA LYS A 28 -4.94 11.72 1.28
C LYS A 28 -4.09 11.96 0.03
N PRO A 29 -3.16 11.05 -0.32
CA PRO A 29 -2.45 11.14 -1.58
C PRO A 29 -3.41 11.24 -2.77
N THR A 30 -3.02 11.99 -3.79
CA THR A 30 -3.84 12.11 -5.01
C THR A 30 -3.79 10.82 -5.81
N LEU A 31 -4.93 10.40 -6.37
CA LEU A 31 -5.00 9.19 -7.21
C LEU A 31 -4.12 9.27 -8.47
N GLY A 32 -3.76 10.47 -8.92
CA GLY A 32 -2.87 10.69 -10.07
C GLY A 32 -1.45 10.15 -9.87
N VAL A 33 -1.07 9.77 -8.64
CA VAL A 33 0.21 9.14 -8.34
C VAL A 33 0.06 7.72 -7.77
N ALA A 34 -1.06 7.06 -8.07
CA ALA A 34 -1.29 5.66 -7.74
C ALA A 34 -0.33 4.72 -8.48
N PRO A 35 -0.03 3.54 -7.91
CA PRO A 35 0.83 2.56 -8.56
C PRO A 35 0.19 2.03 -9.83
N SER A 36 1.02 1.79 -10.85
CA SER A 36 0.55 1.18 -12.09
C SER A 36 0.23 -0.30 -11.90
N LYS A 37 -0.56 -0.87 -12.82
CA LYS A 37 -0.83 -2.31 -12.86
C LYS A 37 0.45 -3.15 -12.88
N TYR A 38 1.50 -2.65 -13.52
CA TYR A 38 2.81 -3.29 -13.55
C TYR A 38 3.43 -3.41 -12.14
N ILE A 39 3.41 -2.34 -11.35
CA ILE A 39 3.94 -2.36 -9.97
C ILE A 39 3.13 -3.33 -9.09
N ILE A 40 1.81 -3.35 -9.27
CA ILE A 40 0.91 -4.29 -8.55
C ILE A 40 1.24 -5.74 -8.93
N ALA A 41 1.34 -6.03 -10.22
CA ALA A 41 1.71 -7.37 -10.71
C ALA A 41 3.08 -7.80 -10.18
N LYS A 42 4.06 -6.89 -10.17
CA LYS A 42 5.39 -7.16 -9.63
C LYS A 42 5.37 -7.46 -8.13
N ALA A 43 4.57 -6.73 -7.36
CA ALA A 43 4.38 -6.98 -5.95
C ALA A 43 3.78 -8.36 -5.69
N LEU A 44 2.72 -8.72 -6.42
CA LEU A 44 2.09 -10.04 -6.33
C LEU A 44 3.05 -11.16 -6.73
N GLN A 45 3.80 -10.99 -7.82
CA GLN A 45 4.81 -11.95 -8.27
C GLN A 45 5.85 -12.21 -7.18
N LYS A 46 6.32 -11.15 -6.51
CA LYS A 46 7.28 -11.26 -5.42
C LYS A 46 6.69 -11.99 -4.21
N GLN A 47 5.47 -11.63 -3.81
CA GLN A 47 4.79 -12.28 -2.68
C GLN A 47 4.57 -13.78 -2.94
N VAL A 48 4.02 -14.13 -4.11
CA VAL A 48 3.80 -15.55 -4.46
C VAL A 48 5.12 -16.28 -4.58
N SER A 49 6.16 -15.69 -5.19
CA SER A 49 7.49 -16.29 -5.27
C SER A 49 8.07 -16.63 -3.90
N GLN A 50 7.96 -15.71 -2.93
CA GLN A 50 8.40 -15.95 -1.55
C GLN A 50 7.65 -17.11 -0.92
N THR A 51 6.32 -17.15 -1.06
CA THR A 51 5.51 -18.28 -0.57
C THR A 51 5.90 -19.60 -1.23
N GLN A 52 6.12 -19.62 -2.55
CA GLN A 52 6.55 -20.84 -3.25
C GLN A 52 7.94 -21.30 -2.78
N GLN A 53 8.85 -20.39 -2.48
CA GLN A 53 10.17 -20.71 -1.92
C GLN A 53 10.07 -21.28 -0.50
N GLU A 54 9.26 -20.68 0.36
CA GLU A 54 9.03 -21.19 1.72
C GLU A 54 8.40 -22.60 1.70
N LEU A 55 7.40 -22.80 0.84
CA LEU A 55 6.77 -24.12 0.64
C LEU A 55 7.76 -25.15 0.09
N ALA A 56 8.57 -24.77 -0.89
CA ALA A 56 9.61 -25.63 -1.47
C ALA A 56 10.60 -26.12 -0.39
N GLN A 57 11.02 -25.22 0.50
CA GLN A 57 11.91 -25.57 1.61
C GLN A 57 11.25 -26.54 2.60
N GLN A 58 9.98 -26.30 2.97
CA GLN A 58 9.24 -27.17 3.88
C GLN A 58 8.99 -28.57 3.29
N LEU A 59 8.73 -28.64 1.99
CA LEU A 59 8.46 -29.89 1.28
C LEU A 59 9.73 -30.58 0.75
N GLN A 60 10.91 -30.00 0.97
CA GLN A 60 12.19 -30.49 0.45
C GLN A 60 12.15 -30.75 -1.06
N SER A 61 11.46 -29.88 -1.79
CA SER A 61 11.20 -29.97 -3.23
C SER A 61 11.68 -28.69 -3.93
N PRO A 62 12.03 -28.72 -5.22
CA PRO A 62 12.20 -27.48 -5.97
C PRO A 62 10.91 -26.64 -5.98
N PRO A 63 11.00 -25.30 -6.04
CA PRO A 63 9.85 -24.43 -6.16
C PRO A 63 9.11 -24.68 -7.47
N SER A 64 7.79 -24.68 -7.40
CA SER A 64 6.93 -24.89 -8.58
C SER A 64 6.89 -23.65 -9.46
N GLU A 65 6.82 -23.85 -10.78
CA GLU A 65 6.53 -22.76 -11.71
C GLU A 65 5.11 -22.25 -11.48
N PHE A 66 4.94 -20.93 -11.55
CA PHE A 66 3.62 -20.32 -11.41
C PHE A 66 3.46 -19.12 -12.35
N ALA A 67 2.21 -18.80 -12.67
CA ALA A 67 1.83 -17.62 -13.42
C ALA A 67 0.69 -16.89 -12.71
N ILE A 68 0.75 -15.55 -12.74
CA ILE A 68 -0.30 -14.67 -12.23
C ILE A 68 -0.98 -14.02 -13.43
N THR A 69 -2.29 -14.20 -13.55
CA THR A 69 -3.10 -13.65 -14.64
C THR A 69 -4.37 -12.97 -14.09
N GLN A 70 -5.08 -12.24 -14.95
CA GLN A 70 -6.40 -11.66 -14.65
C GLN A 70 -6.46 -10.89 -13.32
N ILE A 71 -5.51 -9.97 -13.10
CA ILE A 71 -5.51 -9.11 -11.91
C ILE A 71 -6.68 -8.11 -12.01
N ALA A 72 -7.66 -8.26 -11.13
CA ALA A 72 -8.80 -7.38 -10.98
C ALA A 72 -8.64 -6.57 -9.69
N LEU A 73 -8.69 -5.24 -9.80
CA LEU A 73 -8.66 -4.34 -8.65
C LEU A 73 -10.08 -4.07 -8.19
N GLU A 74 -10.36 -4.31 -6.91
CA GLU A 74 -11.66 -4.06 -6.28
C GLU A 74 -11.64 -2.75 -5.49
N GLN A 75 -10.55 -2.51 -4.75
CA GLN A 75 -10.41 -1.32 -3.92
C GLN A 75 -9.00 -0.75 -4.03
N LEU A 76 -8.92 0.57 -4.14
CA LEU A 76 -7.69 1.33 -4.09
C LEU A 76 -7.88 2.49 -3.13
N GLU A 77 -7.28 2.38 -1.95
CA GLU A 77 -7.39 3.36 -0.89
C GLU A 77 -6.05 4.11 -0.72
N PRO A 78 -6.03 5.43 -0.99
CA PRO A 78 -4.86 6.26 -0.72
C PRO A 78 -4.75 6.54 0.79
N LEU A 79 -3.55 6.38 1.34
CA LEU A 79 -3.22 6.64 2.74
C LEU A 79 -1.77 7.13 2.88
N TYR A 80 -1.38 7.55 4.08
CA TYR A 80 0.01 7.85 4.40
C TYR A 80 0.57 6.79 5.34
N LEU A 81 1.79 6.33 5.06
CA LEU A 81 2.58 5.49 5.95
C LEU A 81 3.78 6.31 6.42
N GLY A 82 3.71 6.84 7.64
CA GLY A 82 4.57 7.94 8.06
C GLY A 82 4.29 9.18 7.19
N ASP A 83 5.34 9.81 6.68
CA ASP A 83 5.21 10.99 5.79
C ASP A 83 5.19 10.63 4.30
N LEU A 84 5.12 9.35 3.96
CA LEU A 84 5.19 8.88 2.57
C LEU A 84 3.81 8.44 2.05
N PRO A 85 3.46 8.83 0.81
CA PRO A 85 2.21 8.41 0.20
C PRO A 85 2.22 6.92 -0.07
N ALA A 86 1.12 6.26 0.30
CA ALA A 86 0.92 4.84 0.14
C ALA A 86 -0.50 4.52 -0.34
N TYR A 87 -0.67 3.31 -0.83
CA TYR A 87 -1.93 2.81 -1.36
C TYR A 87 -2.17 1.41 -0.82
N ARG A 88 -3.32 1.22 -0.17
CA ARG A 88 -3.85 -0.10 0.14
C ARG A 88 -4.67 -0.56 -1.05
N ILE A 89 -4.35 -1.72 -1.60
CA ILE A 89 -4.94 -2.22 -2.83
C ILE A 89 -5.47 -3.61 -2.55
N GLN A 90 -6.73 -3.82 -2.87
CA GLN A 90 -7.41 -5.08 -2.71
C GLN A 90 -8.03 -5.51 -4.03
N GLY A 91 -8.11 -6.81 -4.22
CA GLY A 91 -8.71 -7.38 -5.42
C GLY A 91 -8.43 -8.86 -5.53
N THR A 92 -8.49 -9.37 -6.75
CA THR A 92 -8.33 -10.79 -7.06
C THR A 92 -7.35 -11.01 -8.21
N TYR A 93 -6.77 -12.20 -8.27
CA TYR A 93 -5.92 -12.65 -9.36
C TYR A 93 -6.09 -14.16 -9.56
N HIS A 94 -5.83 -14.60 -10.79
CA HIS A 94 -5.74 -16.01 -11.12
C HIS A 94 -4.29 -16.47 -10.90
N LEU A 95 -4.13 -17.56 -10.16
CA LEU A 95 -2.86 -18.21 -9.90
C LEU A 95 -2.87 -19.58 -10.56
N THR A 96 -2.00 -19.75 -11.54
CA THR A 96 -1.75 -21.04 -12.18
C THR A 96 -0.46 -21.62 -11.62
N ILE A 97 -0.49 -22.83 -11.07
CA ILE A 97 0.69 -23.54 -10.54
C ILE A 97 0.92 -24.81 -11.36
N LYS A 98 2.16 -25.01 -11.81
CA LYS A 98 2.62 -26.26 -12.44
C LYS A 98 3.36 -27.10 -11.42
N LEU A 99 2.71 -28.16 -10.96
CA LEU A 99 3.29 -29.11 -10.03
C LEU A 99 3.98 -30.25 -10.80
N PRO A 100 5.14 -30.76 -10.35
CA PRO A 100 5.92 -31.75 -11.12
C PRO A 100 5.18 -33.06 -11.41
N LYS A 101 4.20 -33.45 -10.58
CA LYS A 101 3.50 -34.74 -10.65
C LYS A 101 1.98 -34.60 -10.65
N GLN A 102 1.45 -33.39 -10.81
CA GLN A 102 0.02 -33.11 -10.71
C GLN A 102 -0.45 -32.23 -11.87
N PRO A 103 -1.75 -32.27 -12.21
CA PRO A 103 -2.30 -31.42 -13.24
C PRO A 103 -2.12 -29.94 -12.91
N LEU A 104 -2.10 -29.12 -13.96
CA LEU A 104 -2.10 -27.67 -13.86
C LEU A 104 -3.26 -27.23 -12.97
N THR A 105 -2.95 -26.54 -11.87
CA THR A 105 -3.97 -26.08 -10.92
C THR A 105 -4.14 -24.58 -11.08
N GLU A 106 -5.36 -24.15 -11.40
CA GLU A 106 -5.72 -22.74 -11.47
C GLU A 106 -6.66 -22.39 -10.31
N THR A 107 -6.33 -21.33 -9.57
CA THR A 107 -7.09 -20.87 -8.42
C THR A 107 -7.27 -19.36 -8.47
N ILE A 108 -8.44 -18.89 -8.05
CA ILE A 108 -8.71 -17.46 -7.89
C ILE A 108 -8.37 -17.09 -6.46
N ASN A 109 -7.46 -16.13 -6.29
CA ASN A 109 -6.96 -15.70 -4.99
C ASN A 109 -7.25 -14.22 -4.78
N SER A 110 -7.69 -13.87 -3.58
CA SER A 110 -7.79 -12.47 -3.14
C SER A 110 -6.44 -11.96 -2.66
N PHE A 111 -6.18 -10.66 -2.84
CA PHE A 111 -5.00 -10.00 -2.28
C PHE A 111 -5.36 -8.71 -1.54
N ASN A 112 -4.49 -8.34 -0.59
CA ASN A 112 -4.52 -7.07 0.13
C ASN A 112 -3.07 -6.64 0.36
N ILE A 113 -2.61 -5.66 -0.41
CA ILE A 113 -1.21 -5.20 -0.40
C ILE A 113 -1.15 -3.70 -0.11
N TYR A 114 -0.06 -3.27 0.53
CA TYR A 114 0.23 -1.86 0.73
C TYR A 114 1.46 -1.47 -0.08
N LEU A 115 1.33 -0.49 -0.96
CA LEU A 115 2.42 0.03 -1.78
C LEU A 115 2.76 1.45 -1.35
N GLN A 116 3.98 1.66 -0.88
CA GLN A 116 4.49 2.95 -0.44
C GLN A 116 5.43 3.53 -1.50
N ARG A 117 5.12 4.73 -1.97
CA ARG A 117 5.96 5.47 -2.92
C ARG A 117 7.06 6.19 -2.15
N GLN A 118 8.30 6.11 -2.64
CA GLN A 118 9.44 6.77 -1.98
C GLN A 118 9.50 8.26 -2.32
N LYS A 119 10.31 9.02 -1.56
CA LYS A 119 10.45 10.49 -1.68
C LYS A 119 10.75 10.96 -3.10
N GLU A 120 11.58 10.21 -3.83
CA GLU A 120 11.97 10.51 -5.20
C GLU A 120 10.85 10.28 -6.22
N GLY A 121 9.76 9.62 -5.81
CA GLY A 121 8.58 9.34 -6.65
C GLY A 121 8.78 8.26 -7.71
N LYS A 122 9.99 7.69 -7.83
CA LYS A 122 10.34 6.71 -8.86
C LYS A 122 10.22 5.26 -8.41
N THR A 123 10.43 5.04 -7.11
CA THR A 123 10.58 3.72 -6.52
C THR A 123 9.42 3.37 -5.61
N TRP A 124 9.15 2.06 -5.52
CA TRP A 124 8.03 1.53 -4.76
C TRP A 124 8.51 0.48 -3.77
N ARG A 125 7.96 0.52 -2.57
CA ARG A 125 8.16 -0.51 -1.56
C ARG A 125 6.83 -1.16 -1.23
N VAL A 126 6.82 -2.47 -1.04
CA VAL A 126 5.68 -3.11 -0.38
C VAL A 126 5.84 -2.90 1.11
N ALA A 127 4.76 -2.51 1.76
CA ALA A 127 4.68 -2.40 3.20
C ALA A 127 3.84 -3.56 3.75
N LEU A 128 4.42 -4.31 4.67
CA LEU A 128 3.76 -5.37 5.40
C LEU A 128 3.48 -4.87 6.82
N PRO A 129 2.23 -4.83 7.27
CA PRO A 129 1.94 -4.49 8.65
C PRO A 129 2.50 -5.59 9.56
N GLN A 130 3.19 -5.20 10.62
CA GLN A 130 3.64 -6.10 11.67
C GLN A 130 2.81 -5.78 12.91
N TYR A 131 2.05 -6.76 13.38
CA TYR A 131 1.17 -6.59 14.52
C TYR A 131 1.76 -7.24 15.77
N ILE A 132 1.59 -6.61 16.93
CA ILE A 132 1.92 -7.21 18.24
C ILE A 132 0.89 -8.30 18.58
N ASN A 133 -0.38 -8.05 18.24
CA ASN A 133 -1.51 -8.96 18.37
C ASN A 133 -2.49 -8.71 17.22
N LYS A 134 -3.64 -9.40 17.15
CA LYS A 134 -4.59 -9.27 16.02
C LYS A 134 -5.10 -7.85 15.73
N HIS A 135 -4.93 -6.89 16.64
CA HIS A 135 -5.51 -5.55 16.53
C HIS A 135 -4.50 -4.40 16.64
N ILE A 136 -3.31 -4.63 17.21
CA ILE A 136 -2.33 -3.56 17.47
C ILE A 136 -1.21 -3.62 16.43
N LEU A 137 -1.23 -2.67 15.49
CA LEU A 137 -0.14 -2.45 14.54
C LEU A 137 1.08 -1.91 15.29
N ASN A 138 2.20 -2.64 15.23
CA ASN A 138 3.47 -2.24 15.83
C ASN A 138 4.24 -1.33 14.88
N ASN A 139 4.55 -1.87 13.70
CA ASN A 139 5.40 -1.22 12.71
C ASN A 139 5.10 -1.75 11.31
N TRP A 140 5.79 -1.19 10.32
CA TRP A 140 5.73 -1.63 8.94
C TRP A 140 7.08 -2.22 8.55
N ARG A 141 7.08 -3.47 8.09
CA ARG A 141 8.23 -4.04 7.40
C ARG A 141 8.12 -3.67 5.93
N THR A 142 9.14 -3.02 5.37
CA THR A 142 9.10 -2.62 3.96
C THR A 142 10.21 -3.28 3.16
N TYR A 143 9.90 -3.69 1.93
CA TYR A 143 10.91 -4.19 0.99
C TYR A 143 10.78 -3.51 -0.37
N LEU A 144 11.92 -3.27 -1.01
CA LEU A 144 12.00 -2.62 -2.31
C LEU A 144 11.45 -3.54 -3.41
N LEU A 145 10.69 -2.97 -4.34
CA LEU A 145 10.30 -3.60 -5.60
C LEU A 145 11.22 -3.17 -6.74
N GLU A 146 11.54 -1.87 -6.78
CA GLU A 146 12.38 -1.15 -7.73
C GLU A 146 12.65 0.24 -7.14
#